data_AF-A0A392MA04-F1
#
_entry.id   AF-A0A392MA04-F1
#
_cell.length_a   1.000
_cell.length_b   1.000
_cell.length_c   1.000
_cell.angle_alpha   90.00
_cell.angle_beta   90.00
_cell.angle_gamma   90.00
#
_symmetry.space_group_name_H-M   'P 1'
#
loop_
_entity.id
_entity.type
_entity.pdbx_description
1 polymer ?
#
loop_
_entity_poly.entity_id
_entity_poly.type
_entity_poly.pdbx_seq_one_letter_code
_entity_poly.pdbx_strand_id
1 'polypeptide(L)'
;EQLDEETSGINDSRLVTMTVSSEMKRNALHRMNVPEFCNLIEKIESVHESLCKDIQDSFQMPEVCSLWIKSKEEERKLPFQEKHIMQQASIVGNLENFGVLKNSLGRKPSKCEEQVEGKEDGISTVIEFGAGRGYLTQMLADCYGINRVFLVERKAYKLKADRSLRQNESLTLERLRIDIEDLNLNAVESLQGVPFLATGKHLCGAATDLTLRCCFPEYRKDSSEQSTANIHFGGLAIATCCHHLCQWKHYTNKKFFLDLGMAKEEFHAVTWFTSWAVDANHDSDFPDTTDCVSHLQSM
;
A
#
# COMPACT_ATOMS: atom_id res chain seq x y z
N GLU A 1 -6.02 53.61 -23.98
CA GLU A 1 -5.48 53.40 -22.63
C GLU A 1 -5.96 52.05 -22.14
N GLN A 2 -5.12 51.05 -22.39
CA GLN A 2 -5.21 49.71 -21.82
C GLN A 2 -4.65 49.82 -20.39
N LEU A 3 -5.37 49.29 -19.42
CA LEU A 3 -4.87 49.11 -18.06
C LEU A 3 -4.58 47.62 -17.90
N ASP A 4 -3.29 47.34 -17.76
CA ASP A 4 -2.69 46.04 -17.52
C ASP A 4 -3.10 45.50 -16.15
N GLU A 5 -3.80 44.36 -16.13
CA GLU A 5 -3.79 43.44 -14.98
C GLU A 5 -2.76 42.35 -15.28
N GLU A 6 -1.53 42.57 -14.81
CA GLU A 6 -0.52 41.52 -14.69
C GLU A 6 -1.01 40.47 -13.69
N THR A 7 -1.70 39.45 -14.18
CA THR A 7 -1.82 38.17 -13.49
C THR A 7 -0.42 37.55 -13.42
N SER A 8 0.24 37.71 -12.27
CA SER A 8 1.49 37.01 -11.96
C SER A 8 1.23 35.51 -11.91
N GLY A 9 1.41 34.84 -13.04
CA GLY A 9 1.50 33.39 -13.15
C GLY A 9 2.73 32.90 -12.40
N ILE A 10 2.58 32.59 -11.11
CA ILE A 10 3.56 31.79 -10.40
C ILE A 10 3.35 30.35 -10.86
N ASN A 11 4.26 29.94 -11.74
CA ASN A 11 4.42 28.60 -12.25
C ASN A 11 4.82 27.68 -11.08
N ASP A 12 3.83 27.07 -10.41
CA ASP A 12 3.97 26.20 -9.23
C ASP A 12 4.63 24.83 -9.53
N SER A 13 5.22 24.67 -10.72
CA SER A 13 5.77 23.40 -11.20
C SER A 13 7.23 23.13 -10.78
N ARG A 14 7.83 23.97 -9.92
CA ARG A 14 9.23 23.81 -9.48
C ARG A 14 9.52 24.14 -8.01
N LEU A 15 8.52 24.23 -7.14
CA LEU A 15 8.82 24.13 -5.71
C LEU A 15 9.21 22.68 -5.43
N VAL A 16 10.52 22.42 -5.34
CA VAL A 16 11.07 21.19 -4.78
C VAL A 16 10.50 21.06 -3.37
N THR A 17 9.38 20.36 -3.24
CA THR A 17 8.76 20.14 -1.93
C THR A 17 9.71 19.25 -1.16
N MET A 18 10.50 19.86 -0.28
CA MET A 18 11.54 19.16 0.47
C MET A 18 10.93 18.00 1.26
N THR A 19 11.61 16.85 1.24
CA THR A 19 11.27 15.71 2.08
C THR A 19 11.40 16.11 3.54
N VAL A 20 10.37 15.85 4.34
CA VAL A 20 10.35 16.16 5.78
C VAL A 20 10.80 14.91 6.54
N SER A 21 11.96 14.98 7.19
CA SER A 21 12.51 13.86 7.97
C SER A 21 11.71 13.64 9.26
N SER A 22 11.82 12.43 9.84
CA SER A 22 11.24 12.12 11.15
C SER A 22 11.68 13.09 12.24
N GLU A 23 12.96 13.49 12.22
CA GLU A 23 13.49 14.49 13.15
C GLU A 23 12.85 15.87 12.96
N MET A 24 12.63 16.30 11.70
CA MET A 24 11.94 17.56 11.42
C MET A 24 10.50 17.53 11.93
N LYS A 25 9.79 16.41 11.75
CA LYS A 25 8.41 16.24 12.27
C LYS A 25 8.39 16.35 13.80
N ARG A 26 9.29 15.64 14.48
CA ARG A 26 9.45 15.68 15.93
C ARG A 26 9.79 17.09 16.44
N ASN A 27 10.75 17.76 15.79
CA ASN A 27 11.18 19.10 16.18
C ASN A 27 10.08 20.15 15.97
N ALA A 28 9.20 19.96 14.97
CA ALA A 28 8.03 20.82 14.77
C ALA A 28 7.05 20.72 15.95
N LEU A 29 6.81 19.51 16.47
CA LEU A 29 5.97 19.29 17.65
C LEU A 29 6.57 19.89 18.92
N HIS A 30 7.86 19.70 19.17
CA HIS A 30 8.52 20.27 20.36
C HIS A 30 8.60 21.80 20.36
N ARG A 31 8.38 22.45 19.21
CA ARG A 31 8.33 23.91 19.11
C ARG A 31 6.95 24.49 19.39
N MET A 32 5.90 23.65 19.41
CA MET A 32 4.56 24.10 19.74
C MET A 32 4.50 24.50 21.22
N ASN A 33 3.81 25.58 21.50
CA ASN A 33 3.43 25.86 22.89
C ASN A 33 2.30 24.91 23.33
N VAL A 34 2.05 24.89 24.64
CA VAL A 34 1.05 24.00 25.24
C VAL A 34 -0.34 24.17 24.61
N PRO A 35 -0.90 25.40 24.49
CA PRO A 35 -2.18 25.59 23.81
C PRO A 35 -2.21 25.08 22.36
N GLU A 36 -1.17 25.34 21.56
CA GLU A 36 -1.08 24.86 20.18
C GLU A 36 -1.10 23.34 20.10
N PHE A 37 -0.36 22.68 20.99
CA PHE A 37 -0.32 21.22 21.04
C PHE A 37 -1.67 20.64 21.45
N CYS A 38 -2.31 21.18 22.51
CA CYS A 38 -3.64 20.75 22.94
C CYS A 38 -4.68 20.92 21.83
N ASN A 39 -4.71 22.07 21.16
CA ASN A 39 -5.63 22.32 20.04
C ASN A 39 -5.41 21.31 18.88
N LEU A 40 -4.17 20.93 18.60
CA LEU A 40 -3.87 19.90 17.58
C LEU A 40 -4.44 18.53 17.98
N ILE A 41 -4.30 18.13 19.25
CA ILE A 41 -4.84 16.88 19.76
C ILE A 41 -6.37 16.89 19.70
N GLU A 42 -7.03 17.93 20.21
CA GLU A 42 -8.49 18.07 20.16
C GLU A 42 -9.02 17.99 18.73
N LYS A 43 -8.30 18.59 17.78
CA LYS A 43 -8.64 18.52 16.35
C LYS A 43 -8.50 17.10 15.80
N ILE A 44 -7.42 16.40 16.12
CA ILE A 44 -7.21 14.99 15.70
C ILE A 44 -8.31 14.11 16.28
N GLU A 45 -8.65 14.28 17.56
CA GLU A 45 -9.71 13.52 18.24
C GLU A 45 -11.08 13.79 17.62
N SER A 46 -11.43 15.06 17.38
CA SER A 46 -12.68 15.43 16.71
C SER A 46 -12.79 14.85 15.30
N VAL A 47 -11.69 14.90 14.52
CA VAL A 47 -11.64 14.26 13.20
C VAL A 47 -11.82 12.74 13.34
N HIS A 48 -11.14 12.11 14.29
CA HIS A 48 -11.26 10.67 14.54
C HIS A 48 -12.70 10.29 14.90
N GLU A 49 -13.36 10.98 15.82
CA GLU A 49 -14.76 10.74 16.19
C GLU A 49 -15.72 10.90 15.00
N SER A 50 -15.46 11.87 14.12
CA SER A 50 -16.33 12.12 12.96
C SER A 50 -16.22 11.07 11.85
N LEU A 51 -15.04 10.44 11.71
CA LEU A 51 -14.72 9.53 10.61
C LEU A 51 -14.72 8.07 11.01
N CYS A 52 -14.17 7.79 12.19
CA CYS A 52 -13.86 6.44 12.62
C CYS A 52 -15.13 5.78 13.16
N LYS A 53 -15.78 5.02 12.27
CA LYS A 53 -16.68 3.92 12.66
C LYS A 53 -15.86 2.69 12.98
N ASP A 54 -16.50 1.62 13.45
CA ASP A 54 -15.86 0.31 13.64
C ASP A 54 -14.97 -0.05 12.45
N ILE A 55 -13.65 -0.07 12.68
CA ILE A 55 -12.67 -0.55 11.71
C ILE A 55 -12.89 -2.06 11.61
N GLN A 56 -13.33 -2.50 10.44
CA GLN A 56 -13.60 -3.91 10.24
C GLN A 56 -12.30 -4.70 10.13
N ASP A 57 -12.14 -5.65 11.03
CA ASP A 57 -11.05 -6.61 10.98
C ASP A 57 -11.48 -7.88 10.26
N SER A 58 -10.60 -8.42 9.42
CA SER A 58 -10.82 -9.68 8.72
C SER A 58 -9.54 -10.51 8.68
N PHE A 59 -9.64 -11.72 9.22
CA PHE A 59 -8.57 -12.71 9.24
C PHE A 59 -9.02 -13.93 8.48
N GLN A 60 -8.50 -14.09 7.26
CA GLN A 60 -8.88 -15.19 6.38
C GLN A 60 -7.77 -16.24 6.34
N MET A 61 -8.16 -17.50 6.29
CA MET A 61 -7.24 -18.62 6.07
C MET A 61 -7.89 -19.60 5.09
N PRO A 62 -7.82 -19.32 3.78
CA PRO A 62 -8.38 -20.20 2.76
C PRO A 62 -7.83 -21.62 2.87
N GLU A 63 -8.64 -22.61 2.48
CA GLU A 63 -8.24 -24.02 2.52
C GLU A 63 -7.01 -24.27 1.61
N VAL A 64 -6.97 -23.65 0.42
CA VAL A 64 -5.82 -23.68 -0.50
C VAL A 64 -4.52 -23.24 0.19
N CYS A 65 -4.57 -22.15 0.96
CA CYS A 65 -3.41 -21.64 1.69
C CYS A 65 -3.04 -22.58 2.84
N SER A 66 -4.02 -23.09 3.58
CA SER A 66 -3.79 -24.03 4.68
C SER A 66 -3.08 -25.31 4.22
N LEU A 67 -3.53 -25.88 3.09
CA LEU A 67 -2.91 -27.06 2.48
C LEU A 67 -1.50 -26.76 1.97
N TRP A 68 -1.31 -25.59 1.35
CA TRP A 68 0.01 -25.14 0.92
C TRP A 68 0.98 -24.97 2.10
N ILE A 69 0.54 -24.41 3.22
CA ILE A 69 1.38 -24.24 4.41
C ILE A 69 1.82 -25.60 4.95
N LYS A 70 0.87 -26.54 5.12
CA LYS A 70 1.16 -27.90 5.60
C LYS A 70 2.16 -28.62 4.69
N SER A 71 2.01 -28.54 3.38
CA SER A 71 2.96 -29.19 2.46
C SER A 71 4.36 -28.57 2.56
N LYS A 72 4.48 -27.24 2.69
CA LYS A 72 5.79 -26.59 2.89
C LYS A 72 6.42 -26.92 4.24
N GLU A 73 5.63 -27.17 5.28
CA GLU A 73 6.10 -27.65 6.58
C GLU A 73 6.71 -29.06 6.48
N GLU A 74 5.98 -29.98 5.85
CA GLU A 74 6.41 -31.37 5.63
C GLU A 74 7.70 -31.42 4.80
N GLU A 75 7.80 -30.58 3.77
CA GLU A 75 9.00 -30.43 2.94
C GLU A 75 10.17 -29.74 3.65
N ARG A 76 9.98 -29.22 4.89
CA ARG A 76 10.94 -28.37 5.62
C ARG A 76 11.40 -27.16 4.80
N LYS A 77 10.53 -26.66 3.92
CA LYS A 77 10.80 -25.53 3.02
C LYS A 77 10.12 -24.24 3.48
N LEU A 78 9.43 -24.24 4.62
CA LEU A 78 8.85 -23.03 5.20
C LEU A 78 9.94 -21.94 5.35
N PRO A 79 9.91 -20.89 4.52
CA PRO A 79 11.09 -20.06 4.39
C PRO A 79 11.08 -18.81 5.32
N PHE A 80 10.10 -18.70 6.22
CA PHE A 80 9.87 -17.51 7.04
C PHE A 80 8.98 -17.79 8.27
N GLN A 81 8.94 -16.84 9.21
CA GLN A 81 8.19 -16.93 10.47
C GLN A 81 6.67 -17.04 10.24
N GLU A 82 5.99 -17.81 11.10
CA GLU A 82 4.55 -18.10 11.07
C GLU A 82 3.68 -16.86 10.88
N LYS A 83 3.94 -15.79 11.65
CA LYS A 83 3.21 -14.52 11.53
C LYS A 83 3.20 -13.92 10.12
N HIS A 84 4.29 -14.09 9.36
CA HIS A 84 4.36 -13.56 8.01
C HIS A 84 3.54 -14.39 7.01
N ILE A 85 3.41 -15.71 7.26
CA ILE A 85 2.58 -16.64 6.49
C ILE A 85 1.12 -16.31 6.71
N MET A 86 0.70 -16.21 7.98
CA MET A 86 -0.68 -15.89 8.34
C MET A 86 -1.12 -14.57 7.70
N GLN A 87 -0.24 -13.56 7.70
CA GLN A 87 -0.52 -12.29 7.03
C GLN A 87 -0.67 -12.44 5.51
N GLN A 88 0.18 -13.25 4.86
CA GLN A 88 0.05 -13.50 3.41
C GLN A 88 -1.27 -14.22 3.10
N ALA A 89 -1.57 -15.29 3.85
CA ALA A 89 -2.80 -16.06 3.68
C ALA A 89 -4.04 -15.19 3.89
N SER A 90 -4.03 -14.30 4.89
CA SER A 90 -5.14 -13.37 5.13
C SER A 90 -5.30 -12.34 4.03
N ILE A 91 -4.20 -11.77 3.49
CA ILE A 91 -4.26 -10.86 2.34
C ILE A 91 -4.93 -11.55 1.15
N VAL A 92 -4.47 -12.76 0.83
CA VAL A 92 -4.94 -13.53 -0.32
C VAL A 92 -6.38 -14.01 -0.11
N GLY A 93 -6.74 -14.45 1.09
CA GLY A 93 -8.11 -14.85 1.42
C GLY A 93 -9.12 -13.71 1.41
N ASN A 94 -8.71 -12.50 1.78
CA ASN A 94 -9.56 -11.33 1.60
C ASN A 94 -9.77 -11.01 0.11
N LEU A 95 -8.74 -11.12 -0.72
CA LEU A 95 -8.88 -10.98 -2.17
C LEU A 95 -9.83 -12.02 -2.78
N GLU A 96 -9.82 -13.25 -2.27
CA GLU A 96 -10.81 -14.28 -2.63
C GLU A 96 -12.23 -13.90 -2.19
N ASN A 97 -12.41 -13.45 -0.94
CA ASN A 97 -13.71 -13.02 -0.43
C ASN A 97 -14.29 -11.81 -1.19
N PHE A 98 -13.43 -10.90 -1.66
CA PHE A 98 -13.84 -9.78 -2.52
C PHE A 98 -14.09 -10.19 -3.99
N GLY A 99 -13.90 -11.46 -4.34
CA GLY A 99 -14.12 -11.98 -5.69
C GLY A 99 -13.03 -11.62 -6.70
N VAL A 100 -11.91 -11.04 -6.25
CA VAL A 100 -10.76 -10.70 -7.10
C VAL A 100 -10.01 -11.95 -7.52
N LEU A 101 -9.86 -12.90 -6.60
CA LEU A 101 -9.27 -14.20 -6.86
C LEU A 101 -10.37 -15.26 -6.93
N LYS A 102 -10.30 -16.15 -7.92
CA LYS A 102 -11.22 -17.27 -8.08
C LYS A 102 -10.49 -18.55 -7.70
N ASN A 103 -11.00 -19.25 -6.69
CA ASN A 103 -10.46 -20.53 -6.27
C ASN A 103 -10.97 -21.66 -7.18
N SER A 104 -10.05 -22.42 -7.78
CA SER A 104 -10.37 -23.54 -8.66
C SER A 104 -10.84 -24.79 -7.91
N LEU A 105 -10.54 -24.94 -6.61
CA LEU A 105 -10.97 -26.08 -5.78
C LEU A 105 -12.49 -26.11 -5.53
N GLY A 106 -13.21 -25.00 -5.80
CA GLY A 106 -14.66 -24.90 -5.64
C GLY A 106 -15.50 -25.32 -6.85
N ARG A 107 -14.89 -25.62 -8.02
CA ARG A 107 -15.64 -26.17 -9.16
C ARG A 107 -16.06 -27.61 -8.81
N LYS A 108 -17.28 -27.78 -8.29
CA LYS A 108 -17.98 -29.05 -8.45
C LYS A 108 -18.00 -29.35 -9.95
N PRO A 109 -17.55 -30.53 -10.42
CA PRO A 109 -17.75 -30.91 -11.80
C PRO A 109 -19.25 -31.13 -11.99
N SER A 110 -19.99 -30.07 -12.35
CA SER A 110 -21.32 -30.23 -12.90
C SER A 110 -21.15 -31.01 -14.19
N LYS A 111 -21.67 -32.24 -14.18
CA LYS A 111 -21.78 -33.05 -15.39
C LYS A 111 -22.51 -32.22 -16.44
N CYS A 112 -21.92 -32.19 -17.64
CA CYS A 112 -22.48 -31.62 -18.86
C CYS A 112 -22.39 -30.10 -18.98
N GLU A 113 -21.18 -29.56 -19.04
CA GLU A 113 -20.92 -28.41 -19.91
C GLU A 113 -19.77 -28.79 -20.83
N GLU A 114 -20.03 -28.72 -22.14
CA GLU A 114 -19.01 -28.85 -23.18
C GLU A 114 -17.86 -27.89 -22.87
N GLN A 115 -16.63 -28.31 -23.17
CA GLN A 115 -15.47 -27.43 -23.14
C GLN A 115 -15.67 -26.33 -24.20
N VAL A 116 -16.37 -25.27 -23.82
CA VAL A 116 -16.27 -24.01 -24.55
C VAL A 116 -14.86 -23.51 -24.24
N GLU A 117 -14.04 -23.41 -25.28
CA GLU A 117 -12.74 -22.72 -25.28
C GLU A 117 -12.92 -21.20 -25.02
N GLY A 118 -13.59 -20.86 -23.92
CA GLY A 118 -13.83 -19.52 -23.44
C GLY A 118 -12.76 -19.18 -22.42
N LYS A 119 -11.92 -18.19 -22.75
CA LYS A 119 -10.91 -17.53 -21.91
C LYS A 119 -11.19 -17.70 -20.42
N GLU A 120 -10.26 -18.28 -19.67
CA GLU A 120 -10.29 -18.26 -18.21
C GLU A 120 -10.41 -16.81 -17.75
N ASP A 121 -11.61 -16.45 -17.27
CA ASP A 121 -12.01 -15.10 -16.89
C ASP A 121 -11.45 -14.68 -15.52
N GLY A 122 -10.20 -15.10 -15.23
CA GLY A 122 -9.50 -14.89 -13.98
C GLY A 122 -8.22 -14.08 -14.17
N ILE A 123 -7.86 -13.29 -13.17
CA ILE A 123 -6.59 -12.56 -13.18
C ILE A 123 -5.46 -13.56 -13.04
N SER A 124 -4.63 -13.70 -14.07
CA SER A 124 -3.44 -14.58 -14.09
C SER A 124 -2.13 -13.82 -13.88
N THR A 125 -2.19 -12.48 -13.82
CA THR A 125 -1.04 -11.59 -13.72
C THR A 125 -1.01 -10.85 -12.39
N VAL A 126 0.13 -10.86 -11.70
CA VAL A 126 0.36 -10.13 -10.45
C VAL A 126 1.53 -9.17 -10.59
N ILE A 127 1.37 -7.96 -10.03
CA ILE A 127 2.45 -6.99 -9.83
C ILE A 127 2.64 -6.81 -8.33
N GLU A 128 3.77 -7.27 -7.78
CA GLU A 128 4.13 -7.04 -6.38
C GLU A 128 5.06 -5.83 -6.26
N PHE A 129 4.53 -4.74 -5.71
CA PHE A 129 5.27 -3.53 -5.39
C PHE A 129 6.03 -3.71 -4.07
N GLY A 130 7.31 -3.33 -4.08
CA GLY A 130 8.17 -3.54 -2.92
C GLY A 130 8.40 -5.02 -2.64
N ALA A 131 8.49 -5.84 -3.69
CA ALA A 131 8.43 -7.31 -3.61
C ALA A 131 9.39 -7.93 -2.58
N GLY A 132 10.58 -7.35 -2.39
CA GLY A 132 11.55 -7.83 -1.42
C GLY A 132 11.83 -9.32 -1.60
N ARG A 133 11.33 -10.15 -0.68
CA ARG A 133 11.51 -11.62 -0.70
C ARG A 133 10.62 -12.37 -1.70
N GLY A 134 9.52 -11.77 -2.18
CA GLY A 134 8.61 -12.32 -3.18
C GLY A 134 7.66 -13.43 -2.70
N TYR A 135 7.51 -13.60 -1.38
CA TYR A 135 6.71 -14.70 -0.83
C TYR A 135 5.20 -14.51 -0.98
N LEU A 136 4.72 -13.26 -1.03
CA LEU A 136 3.30 -13.02 -1.30
C LEU A 136 2.97 -13.46 -2.73
N THR A 137 3.80 -13.06 -3.71
CA THR A 137 3.69 -13.58 -5.08
C THR A 137 3.81 -15.10 -5.15
N GLN A 138 4.72 -15.71 -4.38
CA GLN A 138 4.85 -17.17 -4.36
C GLN A 138 3.55 -17.86 -3.91
N MET A 139 2.91 -17.37 -2.86
CA MET A 139 1.63 -17.92 -2.40
C MET A 139 0.54 -17.73 -3.46
N LEU A 140 0.47 -16.57 -4.11
CA LEU A 140 -0.47 -16.32 -5.21
C LEU A 140 -0.25 -17.27 -6.40
N ALA A 141 1.00 -17.49 -6.80
CA ALA A 141 1.37 -18.41 -7.86
C ALA A 141 1.02 -19.86 -7.52
N ASP A 142 1.42 -20.34 -6.35
CA ASP A 142 1.24 -21.73 -5.95
C ASP A 142 -0.24 -22.07 -5.61
N CYS A 143 -1.03 -21.11 -5.10
CA CYS A 143 -2.40 -21.37 -4.65
C CYS A 143 -3.51 -20.94 -5.64
N TYR A 144 -3.28 -19.94 -6.49
CA TYR A 144 -4.34 -19.33 -7.31
C TYR A 144 -4.03 -19.35 -8.82
N GLY A 145 -3.02 -20.11 -9.26
CA GLY A 145 -2.72 -20.29 -10.68
C GLY A 145 -2.17 -19.04 -11.37
N ILE A 146 -1.63 -18.08 -10.60
CA ILE A 146 -0.94 -16.93 -11.17
C ILE A 146 0.29 -17.43 -11.93
N ASN A 147 0.34 -17.14 -13.22
CA ASN A 147 1.37 -17.63 -14.14
C ASN A 147 2.18 -16.51 -14.79
N ARG A 148 1.85 -15.24 -14.51
CA ARG A 148 2.68 -14.09 -14.91
C ARG A 148 2.88 -13.18 -13.73
N VAL A 149 4.13 -12.90 -13.39
CA VAL A 149 4.46 -12.11 -12.19
C VAL A 149 5.50 -11.04 -12.49
N PHE A 150 5.24 -9.85 -11.95
CA PHE A 150 6.10 -8.69 -12.01
C PHE A 150 6.51 -8.30 -10.60
N LEU A 151 7.81 -8.29 -10.33
CA LEU A 151 8.35 -7.93 -9.02
C LEU A 151 9.03 -6.56 -9.13
N VAL A 152 8.44 -5.54 -8.51
CA VAL A 152 8.94 -4.16 -8.54
C VAL A 152 9.71 -3.88 -7.27
N GLU A 153 10.97 -3.47 -7.40
CA GLU A 153 11.79 -2.99 -6.28
C GLU A 153 12.90 -2.06 -6.75
N ARG A 154 13.28 -1.10 -5.90
CA ARG A 154 14.40 -0.19 -6.19
C ARG A 154 15.73 -0.93 -6.37
N LYS A 155 15.95 -1.96 -5.57
CA LYS A 155 17.22 -2.69 -5.49
C LYS A 155 16.96 -4.15 -5.11
N ALA A 156 17.54 -5.06 -5.88
CA ALA A 156 17.34 -6.49 -5.74
C ALA A 156 18.19 -7.10 -4.61
N TYR A 157 17.70 -6.96 -3.38
CA TYR A 157 18.44 -7.41 -2.19
C TYR A 157 18.08 -8.82 -1.72
N LYS A 158 16.90 -9.34 -2.05
CA LYS A 158 16.37 -10.55 -1.39
C LYS A 158 15.61 -11.47 -2.35
N LEU A 159 16.29 -12.12 -3.29
CA LEU A 159 15.71 -13.00 -4.32
C LEU A 159 15.26 -14.39 -3.82
N LYS A 160 14.66 -14.47 -2.62
CA LYS A 160 14.47 -15.75 -1.95
C LYS A 160 13.39 -16.62 -2.60
N ALA A 161 12.27 -16.03 -3.04
CA ALA A 161 11.23 -16.77 -3.76
C ALA A 161 11.58 -16.99 -5.24
N ASP A 162 12.45 -16.18 -5.84
CA ASP A 162 12.76 -16.21 -7.28
C ASP A 162 13.16 -17.59 -7.77
N ARG A 163 13.99 -18.30 -7.01
CA ARG A 163 14.43 -19.65 -7.41
C ARG A 163 13.23 -20.58 -7.56
N SER A 164 12.32 -20.57 -6.60
CA SER A 164 11.12 -21.42 -6.62
C SER A 164 10.16 -21.00 -7.73
N LEU A 165 9.97 -19.69 -7.91
CA LEU A 165 9.09 -19.17 -8.96
C LEU A 165 9.63 -19.51 -10.35
N ARG A 166 10.94 -19.39 -10.59
CA ARG A 166 11.58 -19.70 -11.88
C ARG A 166 11.66 -21.21 -12.17
N GLN A 167 11.52 -22.06 -11.16
CA GLN A 167 11.43 -23.52 -11.35
C GLN A 167 10.06 -23.95 -11.88
N ASN A 168 9.04 -23.10 -11.77
CA ASN A 168 7.75 -23.34 -12.38
C ASN A 168 7.81 -22.92 -13.87
N GLU A 169 7.96 -23.90 -14.76
CA GLU A 169 8.07 -23.66 -16.22
C GLU A 169 6.83 -22.99 -16.83
N SER A 170 5.66 -23.11 -16.17
CA SER A 170 4.43 -22.45 -16.60
C SER A 170 4.34 -20.98 -16.19
N LEU A 171 5.29 -20.49 -15.37
CA LEU A 171 5.28 -19.15 -14.80
C LEU A 171 6.32 -18.24 -15.46
N THR A 172 5.87 -17.09 -15.97
CA THR A 172 6.73 -16.01 -16.44
C THR A 172 7.01 -15.03 -15.32
N LEU A 173 8.28 -14.82 -14.98
CA LEU A 173 8.72 -13.86 -13.95
C LEU A 173 9.58 -12.75 -14.56
N GLU A 174 9.10 -11.52 -14.43
CA GLU A 174 9.84 -10.30 -14.74
C GLU A 174 10.12 -9.51 -13.45
N ARG A 175 11.35 -9.01 -13.28
CA ARG A 175 11.74 -8.25 -12.09
C ARG A 175 12.20 -6.86 -12.50
N LEU A 176 11.36 -5.87 -12.21
CA LEU A 176 11.58 -4.46 -12.55
C LEU A 176 12.40 -3.80 -11.44
N ARG A 177 13.68 -3.53 -11.72
CA ARG A 177 14.59 -2.82 -10.82
C ARG A 177 14.46 -1.31 -11.01
N ILE A 178 13.44 -0.73 -10.41
CA ILE A 178 13.04 0.66 -10.63
C ILE A 178 12.44 1.25 -9.35
N ASP A 179 12.59 2.56 -9.16
CA ASP A 179 11.82 3.25 -8.12
C ASP A 179 10.34 3.32 -8.54
N ILE A 180 9.43 3.12 -7.59
CA ILE A 180 8.00 3.22 -7.87
C ILE A 180 7.65 4.65 -8.33
N GLU A 181 8.41 5.66 -7.89
CA GLU A 181 8.29 7.04 -8.36
C GLU A 181 8.53 7.21 -9.85
N ASP A 182 9.43 6.41 -10.43
CA ASP A 182 9.79 6.47 -11.85
C ASP A 182 9.01 5.42 -12.69
N LEU A 183 8.25 4.54 -12.04
CA LEU A 183 7.56 3.45 -12.74
C LEU A 183 6.35 3.96 -13.52
N ASN A 184 6.35 3.63 -14.82
CA ASN A 184 5.21 3.75 -15.71
C ASN A 184 4.80 2.36 -16.22
N LEU A 185 3.66 1.84 -15.74
CA LEU A 185 3.17 0.53 -16.14
C LEU A 185 2.81 0.46 -17.64
N ASN A 186 2.43 1.58 -18.28
CA ASN A 186 2.16 1.61 -19.72
C ASN A 186 3.41 1.36 -20.57
N ALA A 187 4.60 1.67 -20.03
CA ALA A 187 5.88 1.46 -20.70
C ALA A 187 6.39 0.02 -20.57
N VAL A 188 5.70 -0.83 -19.81
CA VAL A 188 6.03 -2.26 -19.69
C VAL A 188 5.25 -3.02 -20.76
N GLU A 189 5.90 -3.30 -21.89
CA GLU A 189 5.27 -3.92 -23.07
C GLU A 189 4.56 -5.25 -22.73
N SER A 190 5.15 -6.05 -21.86
CA SER A 190 4.62 -7.35 -21.41
C SER A 190 3.35 -7.27 -20.54
N LEU A 191 2.95 -6.06 -20.11
CA LEU A 191 1.74 -5.78 -19.33
C LEU A 191 0.59 -5.16 -20.16
N GLN A 192 0.83 -4.73 -21.39
CA GLN A 192 -0.17 -4.01 -22.17
C GLN A 192 -1.39 -4.89 -22.49
N GLY A 193 -2.60 -4.40 -22.17
CA GLY A 193 -3.85 -5.11 -22.42
C GLY A 193 -4.11 -6.31 -21.51
N VAL A 194 -3.28 -6.52 -20.48
CA VAL A 194 -3.38 -7.68 -19.57
C VAL A 194 -3.98 -7.25 -18.22
N PRO A 195 -5.08 -7.89 -17.77
CA PRO A 195 -5.60 -7.68 -16.42
C PRO A 195 -4.60 -8.09 -15.35
N PHE A 196 -4.35 -7.23 -14.36
CA PHE A 196 -3.42 -7.53 -13.28
C PHE A 196 -3.98 -7.22 -11.90
N LEU A 197 -3.49 -7.98 -10.92
CA LEU A 197 -3.65 -7.74 -9.49
C LEU A 197 -2.40 -7.04 -8.97
N ALA A 198 -2.56 -5.82 -8.45
CA ALA A 198 -1.51 -5.13 -7.73
C ALA A 198 -1.46 -5.60 -6.28
N THR A 199 -0.26 -5.93 -5.79
CA THR A 199 -0.06 -6.27 -4.38
C THR A 199 1.14 -5.54 -3.82
N GLY A 200 1.21 -5.39 -2.49
CA GLY A 200 2.39 -4.85 -1.84
C GLY A 200 2.37 -5.10 -0.35
N LYS A 201 3.43 -5.73 0.17
CA LYS A 201 3.59 -5.96 1.60
C LYS A 201 4.72 -5.12 2.16
N HIS A 202 4.44 -4.44 3.27
CA HIS A 202 5.36 -3.47 3.86
C HIS A 202 5.72 -2.35 2.88
N LEU A 203 4.74 -1.86 2.11
CA LEU A 203 4.90 -0.58 1.42
C LEU A 203 4.94 0.52 2.47
N CYS A 204 6.12 1.13 2.59
CA CYS A 204 6.44 2.06 3.67
C CYS A 204 6.46 3.50 3.14
N GLY A 205 5.93 4.42 3.94
CA GLY A 205 5.83 5.84 3.63
C GLY A 205 5.16 6.10 2.28
N ALA A 206 5.84 6.88 1.46
CA ALA A 206 5.37 7.28 0.13
C ALA A 206 5.13 6.13 -0.85
N ALA A 207 5.70 4.94 -0.62
CA ALA A 207 5.60 3.83 -1.57
C ALA A 207 4.15 3.43 -1.86
N THR A 208 3.28 3.47 -0.85
CA THR A 208 1.85 3.17 -1.02
C THR A 208 1.18 4.15 -1.98
N ASP A 209 1.36 5.45 -1.76
CA ASP A 209 0.81 6.49 -2.63
C ASP A 209 1.38 6.45 -4.06
N LEU A 210 2.68 6.15 -4.19
CA LEU A 210 3.32 5.96 -5.49
C LEU A 210 2.72 4.76 -6.22
N THR A 211 2.50 3.64 -5.53
CA THR A 211 1.83 2.45 -6.08
C THR A 211 0.40 2.77 -6.54
N LEU A 212 -0.38 3.50 -5.73
CA LEU A 212 -1.72 3.94 -6.13
C LEU A 212 -1.67 4.77 -7.42
N ARG A 213 -0.76 5.74 -7.51
CA ARG A 213 -0.56 6.55 -8.73
C ARG A 213 -0.04 5.76 -9.94
N CYS A 214 0.62 4.63 -9.74
CA CYS A 214 0.98 3.72 -10.83
C CYS A 214 -0.24 2.92 -11.31
N CYS A 215 -1.13 2.50 -10.41
CA CYS A 215 -2.32 1.71 -10.74
C CYS A 215 -3.45 2.56 -11.35
N PHE A 216 -3.52 3.84 -10.97
CA PHE A 216 -4.57 4.77 -11.40
C PHE A 216 -3.96 6.02 -12.07
N PRO A 217 -3.43 5.88 -13.30
CA PRO A 217 -2.72 6.96 -14.01
C PRO A 217 -3.59 8.20 -14.29
N GLU A 218 -4.91 8.05 -14.37
CA GLU A 218 -5.87 9.14 -14.57
C GLU A 218 -5.84 10.21 -13.47
N TYR A 219 -5.25 9.90 -12.31
CA TYR A 219 -5.04 10.85 -11.22
C TYR A 219 -3.66 11.53 -11.23
N ARG A 220 -2.82 11.29 -12.25
CA ARG A 220 -1.58 12.07 -12.46
C ARG A 220 -1.93 13.40 -13.12
N LYS A 221 -1.68 14.51 -12.41
CA LYS A 221 -1.96 15.89 -12.87
C LYS A 221 -1.01 16.41 -13.97
N ASP A 222 0.04 15.66 -14.31
CA ASP A 222 1.19 16.19 -15.07
C ASP A 222 1.26 15.78 -16.55
N SER A 223 0.30 15.04 -17.10
CA SER A 223 0.34 14.65 -18.52
C SER A 223 -0.80 15.28 -19.33
N SER A 224 -0.43 16.30 -20.11
CA SER A 224 -1.22 16.89 -21.22
C SER A 224 -1.47 15.92 -22.37
N GLU A 225 -0.96 14.70 -22.29
CA GLU A 225 -1.28 13.61 -23.20
C GLU A 225 -2.19 12.63 -22.46
N GLN A 226 -3.48 12.67 -22.79
CA GLN A 226 -4.42 11.60 -22.49
C GLN A 226 -4.04 10.37 -23.32
N SER A 227 -2.95 9.68 -22.93
CA SER A 227 -2.74 8.31 -23.37
C SER A 227 -3.88 7.51 -22.75
N THR A 228 -4.80 7.04 -23.58
CA THR A 228 -5.82 6.06 -23.17
C THR A 228 -5.10 4.89 -22.50
N ALA A 229 -5.19 4.81 -21.18
CA ALA A 229 -4.44 3.83 -20.41
C ALA A 229 -4.89 2.43 -20.82
N ASN A 230 -4.01 1.66 -21.46
CA ASN A 230 -4.24 0.24 -21.80
C ASN A 230 -3.94 -0.67 -20.60
N ILE A 231 -4.20 -0.16 -19.39
CA ILE A 231 -3.93 -0.83 -18.12
C ILE A 231 -5.25 -1.40 -17.63
N HIS A 232 -5.35 -2.73 -17.64
CA HIS A 232 -6.51 -3.43 -17.10
C HIS A 232 -6.30 -3.70 -15.62
N PHE A 233 -6.67 -2.74 -14.77
CA PHE A 233 -6.61 -2.95 -13.33
C PHE A 233 -7.69 -3.95 -12.88
N GLY A 234 -7.27 -5.05 -12.25
CA GLY A 234 -8.17 -6.12 -11.79
C GLY A 234 -8.39 -6.14 -10.27
N GLY A 235 -7.49 -5.56 -9.49
CA GLY A 235 -7.61 -5.50 -8.03
C GLY A 235 -6.35 -5.01 -7.34
N LEU A 236 -6.46 -4.70 -6.05
CA LEU A 236 -5.37 -4.20 -5.22
C LEU A 236 -5.42 -4.78 -3.81
N ALA A 237 -4.27 -5.20 -3.28
CA ALA A 237 -4.09 -5.46 -1.86
C ALA A 237 -2.76 -4.89 -1.34
N ILE A 238 -2.82 -3.98 -0.37
CA ILE A 238 -1.63 -3.38 0.24
C ILE A 238 -1.66 -3.60 1.75
N ALA A 239 -0.56 -4.11 2.30
CA ALA A 239 -0.29 -4.11 3.74
C ALA A 239 0.74 -3.01 4.06
N THR A 240 0.26 -1.91 4.65
CA THR A 240 1.07 -0.76 5.03
C THR A 240 1.89 -1.00 6.31
N CYS A 241 3.01 -0.29 6.50
CA CYS A 241 3.95 -0.45 7.63
C CYS A 241 4.33 0.88 8.28
N CYS A 242 5.21 1.63 7.64
CA CYS A 242 5.88 2.78 8.22
C CYS A 242 5.17 4.07 7.80
N HIS A 243 4.00 4.32 8.39
CA HIS A 243 3.20 5.51 8.13
C HIS A 243 3.95 6.80 8.51
N HIS A 244 4.86 6.72 9.48
CA HIS A 244 5.76 7.82 9.84
C HIS A 244 6.68 8.29 8.72
N LEU A 245 6.91 7.47 7.69
CA LEU A 245 7.69 7.85 6.50
C LEU A 245 6.84 8.52 5.42
N CYS A 246 5.51 8.65 5.62
CA CYS A 246 4.63 9.31 4.67
C CYS A 246 5.04 10.77 4.48
N GLN A 247 4.93 11.23 3.23
CA GLN A 247 5.36 12.56 2.81
C GLN A 247 4.19 13.26 2.13
N TRP A 248 3.92 14.51 2.53
CA TRP A 248 2.85 15.31 1.93
C TRP A 248 2.99 15.37 0.41
N LYS A 249 4.23 15.53 -0.10
CA LYS A 249 4.49 15.59 -1.55
C LYS A 249 3.86 14.41 -2.30
N HIS A 250 3.95 13.21 -1.75
CA HIS A 250 3.50 11.98 -2.41
C HIS A 250 2.07 11.59 -2.06
N TYR A 251 1.57 12.03 -0.91
CA TYR A 251 0.23 11.68 -0.45
C TYR A 251 -0.82 11.98 -1.51
N THR A 252 -1.59 10.95 -1.88
CA THR A 252 -2.45 10.99 -3.08
C THR A 252 -3.73 11.77 -2.81
N ASN A 253 -4.24 11.72 -1.58
CA ASN A 253 -5.53 12.31 -1.22
C ASN A 253 -5.39 13.58 -0.36
N LYS A 254 -4.54 14.54 -0.78
CA LYS A 254 -4.32 15.80 -0.04
C LYS A 254 -5.63 16.54 0.26
N LYS A 255 -6.59 16.50 -0.67
CA LYS A 255 -7.90 17.13 -0.53
C LYS A 255 -8.66 16.58 0.69
N PHE A 256 -8.60 15.27 0.96
CA PHE A 256 -9.21 14.70 2.16
C PHE A 256 -8.70 15.34 3.45
N PHE A 257 -7.38 15.52 3.60
CA PHE A 257 -6.84 16.21 4.78
C PHE A 257 -7.29 17.69 4.84
N LEU A 258 -7.24 18.39 3.71
CA LEU A 258 -7.64 19.81 3.66
C LEU A 258 -9.14 20.01 3.95
N ASP A 259 -10.00 19.12 3.47
CA ASP A 259 -11.44 19.16 3.69
C ASP A 259 -11.80 18.85 5.15
N LEU A 260 -10.95 18.12 5.88
CA LEU A 260 -11.02 17.95 7.34
C LEU A 260 -10.47 19.15 8.12
N GLY A 261 -10.12 20.23 7.42
CA GLY A 261 -9.49 21.41 7.98
C GLY A 261 -8.04 21.19 8.40
N MET A 262 -7.42 20.06 8.06
CA MET A 262 -6.03 19.77 8.42
C MET A 262 -5.01 20.33 7.42
N ALA A 263 -4.04 21.08 7.93
CA ALA A 263 -2.92 21.61 7.19
C ALA A 263 -1.84 20.55 6.92
N LYS A 264 -0.90 20.89 6.03
CA LYS A 264 0.26 20.04 5.68
C LYS A 264 1.12 19.71 6.90
N GLU A 265 1.33 20.68 7.77
CA GLU A 265 2.13 20.57 8.98
C GLU A 265 1.47 19.60 9.97
N GLU A 266 0.14 19.65 10.08
CA GLU A 266 -0.65 18.75 10.92
C GLU A 266 -0.67 17.33 10.35
N PHE A 267 -0.70 17.15 9.02
CA PHE A 267 -0.46 15.83 8.41
C PHE A 267 0.89 15.25 8.85
N HIS A 268 1.94 16.08 8.84
CA HIS A 268 3.26 15.63 9.27
C HIS A 268 3.30 15.27 10.77
N ALA A 269 2.60 16.01 11.61
CA ALA A 269 2.39 15.66 13.02
C ALA A 269 1.64 14.32 13.17
N VAL A 270 0.51 14.13 12.48
CA VAL A 270 -0.27 12.88 12.50
C VAL A 270 0.60 11.69 12.11
N THR A 271 1.36 11.80 11.02
CA THR A 271 2.27 10.70 10.60
C THR A 271 3.33 10.41 11.67
N TRP A 272 3.83 11.41 12.39
CA TRP A 272 4.78 11.19 13.48
C TRP A 272 4.11 10.47 14.67
N PHE A 273 2.92 10.90 15.07
CA PHE A 273 2.16 10.24 16.15
C PHE A 273 1.88 8.77 15.86
N THR A 274 1.65 8.39 14.59
CA THR A 274 1.52 6.96 14.25
C THR A 274 2.76 6.13 14.60
N SER A 275 3.97 6.72 14.54
CA SER A 275 5.19 6.03 14.95
C SER A 275 5.23 5.79 16.45
N TRP A 276 4.80 6.78 17.23
CA TRP A 276 4.77 6.71 18.69
C TRP A 276 3.74 5.68 19.16
N ALA A 277 2.53 5.68 18.58
CA ALA A 277 1.47 4.75 18.94
C ALA A 277 1.87 3.27 18.75
N VAL A 278 2.68 2.97 17.73
CA VAL A 278 3.10 1.60 17.39
C VAL A 278 4.48 1.22 17.96
N ASP A 279 5.17 2.14 18.63
CA ASP A 279 6.43 1.82 19.30
C ASP A 279 6.08 1.04 20.58
N ALA A 280 6.59 -0.19 20.70
CA ALA A 280 6.21 -1.12 21.77
C ALA A 280 6.82 -0.76 23.14
N ASN A 281 7.32 0.47 23.29
CA ASN A 281 8.08 0.95 24.44
C ASN A 281 7.24 1.93 25.26
N HIS A 282 6.03 1.51 25.64
CA HIS A 282 5.12 2.25 26.51
C HIS A 282 5.34 1.92 28.00
N ASP A 283 6.46 1.26 28.34
CA ASP A 283 6.87 0.93 29.71
C ASP A 283 7.28 2.21 30.47
N SER A 284 6.30 3.03 30.79
CA SER A 284 6.39 4.04 31.84
C SER A 284 4.98 4.26 32.36
N ASP A 285 4.79 3.92 33.63
CA ASP A 285 3.61 4.27 34.44
C ASP A 285 3.44 5.79 34.42
N PHE A 286 2.76 6.32 33.42
CA PHE A 286 2.30 7.70 33.44
C PHE A 286 1.06 7.76 34.33
N PRO A 287 1.02 8.66 35.33
CA PRO A 287 -0.17 8.85 36.14
C PRO A 287 -1.33 9.24 35.22
N ASP A 288 -2.52 8.74 35.54
CA ASP A 288 -3.77 8.94 34.81
C ASP A 288 -4.04 10.44 34.60
N THR A 289 -3.65 10.98 33.45
CA THR A 289 -3.78 12.41 33.15
C THR A 289 -5.14 12.67 32.53
N THR A 290 -6.18 12.65 33.37
CA THR A 290 -7.53 13.07 32.98
C THR A 290 -7.65 14.59 32.80
N ASP A 291 -6.57 15.37 33.01
CA ASP A 291 -6.53 16.82 32.80
C ASP A 291 -5.13 17.31 32.36
N CYS A 292 -4.67 16.90 31.17
CA CYS A 292 -3.39 17.38 30.60
C CYS A 292 -3.31 18.92 30.49
N VAL A 293 -4.45 19.57 30.24
CA VAL A 293 -4.52 21.03 30.04
C VAL A 293 -4.11 21.80 31.30
N SER A 294 -4.50 21.33 32.49
CA SER A 294 -4.16 21.98 33.75
C SER A 294 -2.70 21.75 34.16
N HIS A 295 -2.14 20.58 33.84
CA HIS A 295 -0.77 20.22 34.18
C HIS A 295 0.27 20.96 33.31
N LEU A 296 0.04 21.08 32.01
CA LEU A 296 0.97 21.74 31.10
C LEU A 296 0.93 23.28 31.20
N GLN A 297 -0.16 23.88 31.67
CA GLN A 297 -0.23 25.34 31.94
C GLN A 297 0.52 25.78 33.21
N SER A 298 0.97 24.83 34.04
CA SER A 298 1.66 25.10 35.31
C SER A 298 3.20 25.01 35.23
N MET A 299 3.76 24.67 34.07
CA MET A 299 5.20 24.67 33.76
C MET A 299 5.58 25.89 32.91
#